data_AF-A0A3D0JVF3-F1
#
_entry.id   AF-A0A3D0JVF3-F1
#
_cell.length_a   1.000
_cell.length_b   1.000
_cell.length_c   1.000
_cell.angle_alpha   90.00
_cell.angle_beta   90.00
_cell.angle_gamma   90.00
#
_symmetry.space_group_name_H-M   'P 1'
#
loop_
_entity.id
_entity.type
_entity.pdbx_description
1 polymer ?
#
loop_
_entity_poly.entity_id
_entity_poly.type
_entity_poly.pdbx_seq_one_letter_code
_entity_poly.pdbx_strand_id
1 'polypeptide(L)'
;KVELAQVAARAGRTPGDPFDALGWQPGWDWLLYGPLVLHQLRQPYPLLAANLDRAEIMQIYRQRPALEGERSSAADVQARLLDDIRESHCGLLPDSQLPAMLAVQQQRDRRMAEVLLAAPQPAMLLAGAFHVRKDLGVPLHLADLGAQTGNSVLILAEVGREVDASMADYVWFTAAQPVQDHCAKLRP
;
A
#
# COMPACT_ATOMS: atom_id res chain seq x y z
N LYS A 1 -17.39 -9.05 -0.88
CA LYS A 1 -16.89 -10.08 0.08
C LYS A 1 -16.65 -9.48 1.46
N VAL A 2 -15.76 -8.48 1.60
CA VAL A 2 -15.45 -7.83 2.90
C VAL A 2 -16.69 -7.32 3.64
N GLU A 3 -17.59 -6.60 2.96
CA GLU A 3 -18.84 -6.11 3.58
C GLU A 3 -19.71 -7.24 4.15
N LEU A 4 -19.89 -8.34 3.41
CA LEU A 4 -20.64 -9.51 3.87
C LEU A 4 -19.99 -10.16 5.10
N ALA A 5 -18.66 -10.28 5.09
CA ALA A 5 -17.91 -10.80 6.24
C ALA A 5 -18.06 -9.88 7.46
N GLN A 6 -18.09 -8.56 7.25
CA GLN A 6 -18.26 -7.58 8.32
C GLN A 6 -19.67 -7.64 8.93
N VAL A 7 -20.71 -7.72 8.10
CA VAL A 7 -22.10 -7.92 8.55
C VAL A 7 -22.22 -9.21 9.37
N ALA A 8 -21.59 -10.31 8.91
CA ALA A 8 -21.58 -11.56 9.64
C ALA A 8 -20.85 -11.47 10.99
N ALA A 9 -19.68 -10.83 11.01
CA ALA A 9 -18.86 -10.65 12.22
C ALA A 9 -19.57 -9.82 13.29
N ARG A 10 -20.26 -8.73 12.89
CA ARG A 10 -21.06 -7.90 13.80
C ARG A 10 -22.29 -8.63 14.35
N ALA A 11 -22.81 -9.61 13.62
CA ALA A 11 -23.87 -10.51 14.10
C ALA A 11 -23.34 -11.66 14.98
N GLY A 12 -22.08 -11.62 15.42
CA GLY A 12 -21.46 -12.61 16.29
C GLY A 12 -21.01 -13.89 15.58
N ARG A 13 -21.07 -13.95 14.25
CA ARG A 13 -20.58 -15.11 13.48
C ARG A 13 -19.09 -14.96 13.22
N THR A 14 -18.33 -16.03 13.39
CA THR A 14 -16.93 -16.04 12.99
C THR A 14 -16.85 -16.20 11.47
N PRO A 15 -16.08 -15.36 10.75
CA PRO A 15 -15.83 -15.59 9.33
C PRO A 15 -15.25 -17.00 9.13
N GLY A 16 -15.67 -17.68 8.04
CA GLY A 16 -15.08 -18.96 7.64
C GLY A 16 -13.64 -18.79 7.15
N ASP A 17 -13.22 -19.63 6.21
CA ASP A 17 -11.92 -19.49 5.57
C ASP A 17 -11.71 -18.04 5.05
N PRO A 18 -10.65 -17.31 5.47
CA PRO A 18 -10.40 -15.94 5.02
C PRO A 18 -10.22 -15.83 3.49
N PHE A 19 -9.68 -16.85 2.82
CA PHE A 19 -9.53 -16.86 1.36
C PHE A 19 -10.89 -16.79 0.67
N ASP A 20 -11.88 -17.51 1.20
CA ASP A 20 -13.24 -17.51 0.65
C ASP A 20 -14.04 -16.29 1.11
N ALA A 21 -14.08 -16.05 2.42
CA ALA A 21 -14.93 -15.04 3.06
C ALA A 21 -14.50 -13.62 2.71
N LEU A 22 -13.19 -13.37 2.61
CA LEU A 22 -12.63 -12.05 2.33
C LEU A 22 -12.07 -11.93 0.91
N GLY A 23 -11.85 -13.04 0.21
CA GLY A 23 -11.02 -13.02 -1.00
C GLY A 23 -9.55 -12.74 -0.67
N TRP A 24 -9.11 -13.17 0.51
CA TRP A 24 -7.77 -12.90 1.00
C TRP A 24 -6.71 -13.37 -0.01
N GLN A 25 -5.66 -12.57 -0.19
CA GLN A 25 -4.63 -12.88 -1.18
C GLN A 25 -3.44 -13.57 -0.50
N PRO A 26 -2.91 -14.68 -1.04
CA PRO A 26 -1.83 -15.45 -0.41
C PRO A 26 -0.51 -14.68 -0.30
N GLY A 27 -0.34 -13.58 -1.04
CA GLY A 27 0.80 -12.67 -0.89
C GLY A 27 0.82 -11.90 0.43
N TRP A 28 -0.25 -11.95 1.23
CA TRP A 28 -0.34 -11.37 2.57
C TRP A 28 -0.47 -12.51 3.58
N ASP A 29 0.55 -12.74 4.41
CA ASP A 29 0.52 -13.83 5.39
C ASP A 29 -0.60 -13.61 6.43
N TRP A 30 -1.62 -14.48 6.41
CA TRP A 30 -2.75 -14.37 7.33
C TRP A 30 -2.35 -14.40 8.79
N LEU A 31 -1.23 -15.03 9.16
CA LEU A 31 -0.76 -15.05 10.55
C LEU A 31 -0.36 -13.65 11.04
N LEU A 32 0.12 -12.78 10.13
CA LEU A 32 0.51 -11.41 10.47
C LEU A 32 -0.69 -10.45 10.49
N TYR A 33 -1.65 -10.62 9.57
CA TYR A 33 -2.74 -9.66 9.36
C TYR A 33 -4.09 -10.08 9.96
N GLY A 34 -4.31 -11.39 10.13
CA GLY A 34 -5.58 -11.97 10.53
C GLY A 34 -6.15 -11.41 11.83
N PRO A 35 -5.36 -11.30 12.92
CA PRO A 35 -5.85 -10.71 14.17
C PRO A 35 -6.37 -9.28 14.01
N LEU A 36 -5.67 -8.45 13.23
CA LEU A 36 -6.08 -7.07 12.96
C LEU A 36 -7.38 -7.03 12.13
N VAL A 37 -7.44 -7.82 11.06
CA VAL A 37 -8.61 -7.87 10.17
C VAL A 37 -9.84 -8.38 10.91
N LEU A 38 -9.71 -9.47 11.68
CA LEU A 38 -10.80 -10.03 12.48
C LEU A 38 -11.27 -9.06 13.56
N HIS A 39 -10.36 -8.32 14.19
CA HIS A 39 -10.72 -7.25 15.11
C HIS A 39 -11.55 -6.19 14.40
N GLN A 40 -11.08 -5.69 13.24
CA GLN A 40 -11.73 -4.65 12.45
C GLN A 40 -13.12 -5.05 11.93
N LEU A 41 -13.31 -6.31 11.53
CA LEU A 41 -14.61 -6.82 11.08
C LEU A 41 -15.69 -6.74 12.17
N ARG A 42 -15.32 -6.72 13.46
CA ARG A 42 -16.28 -6.58 14.57
C ARG A 42 -16.58 -5.12 14.93
N GLN A 43 -15.82 -4.17 14.40
CA GLN A 43 -15.97 -2.76 14.72
C GLN A 43 -17.11 -2.11 13.94
N PRO A 44 -17.70 -1.00 14.43
CA PRO A 44 -18.83 -0.32 13.78
C PRO A 44 -18.43 0.47 12.53
N TYR A 45 -17.14 0.73 12.31
CA TYR A 45 -16.60 1.42 11.13
C TYR A 45 -16.22 0.41 10.03
N PRO A 46 -16.33 0.79 8.73
CA PRO A 46 -16.16 -0.12 7.62
C PRO A 46 -14.70 -0.61 7.47
N LEU A 47 -14.53 -1.85 7.01
CA LEU A 47 -13.26 -2.34 6.48
C LEU A 47 -13.30 -2.23 4.95
N LEU A 48 -12.39 -1.44 4.37
CA LEU A 48 -12.35 -1.17 2.94
C LEU A 48 -11.11 -1.80 2.29
N ALA A 49 -11.27 -2.35 1.08
CA ALA A 49 -10.13 -2.71 0.25
C ALA A 49 -9.65 -1.45 -0.47
N ALA A 50 -8.40 -1.03 -0.21
CA ALA A 50 -7.88 0.24 -0.70
C ALA A 50 -7.05 0.11 -1.98
N ASN A 51 -6.81 -1.09 -2.50
CA ASN A 51 -5.88 -1.33 -3.60
C ASN A 51 -6.59 -1.76 -4.88
N LEU A 52 -5.85 -1.76 -5.99
CA LEU A 52 -6.26 -2.31 -7.28
C LEU A 52 -6.39 -3.84 -7.21
N ASP A 53 -7.33 -4.38 -7.98
CA ASP A 53 -7.41 -5.81 -8.23
C ASP A 53 -6.42 -6.29 -9.31
N ARG A 54 -6.31 -7.60 -9.49
CA ARG A 54 -5.37 -8.20 -10.45
C ARG A 54 -5.66 -7.81 -11.91
N ALA A 55 -6.94 -7.70 -12.28
CA ALA A 55 -7.32 -7.34 -13.64
C ALA A 55 -6.94 -5.89 -13.94
N GLU A 56 -7.21 -4.99 -12.99
CA GLU A 56 -6.81 -3.57 -13.05
C GLU A 56 -5.30 -3.41 -13.16
N ILE A 57 -4.53 -4.11 -12.32
CA ILE A 57 -3.05 -4.10 -12.39
C ILE A 57 -2.57 -4.56 -13.77
N MET A 58 -3.10 -5.66 -14.30
CA MET A 58 -2.70 -6.16 -15.62
C MET A 58 -3.08 -5.20 -16.75
N GLN A 59 -4.21 -4.50 -16.63
CA GLN A 59 -4.60 -3.48 -17.59
C GLN A 59 -3.65 -2.28 -17.56
N ILE A 60 -3.38 -1.74 -16.37
CA ILE A 60 -2.45 -0.61 -16.18
C ILE A 60 -1.05 -0.97 -16.67
N TYR A 61 -0.57 -2.17 -16.37
CA TYR A 61 0.72 -2.66 -16.85
C TYR A 61 0.84 -2.62 -18.38
N ARG A 62 -0.23 -3.01 -19.09
CA ARG A 62 -0.26 -3.01 -20.57
C ARG A 62 -0.45 -1.63 -21.16
N GLN A 63 -1.35 -0.83 -20.59
CA GLN A 63 -1.80 0.45 -21.18
C GLN A 63 -0.93 1.62 -20.75
N ARG A 64 -0.38 1.58 -19.53
CA ARG A 64 0.39 2.66 -18.89
C ARG A 64 -0.33 4.02 -18.99
N PRO A 65 -1.55 4.13 -18.43
CA PRO A 65 -2.28 5.38 -18.45
C PRO A 65 -1.45 6.48 -17.78
N ALA A 66 -1.50 7.69 -18.33
CA ALA A 66 -0.87 8.85 -17.71
C ALA A 66 -1.50 9.11 -16.33
N LEU A 67 -0.67 9.39 -15.33
CA LEU A 67 -1.15 9.85 -14.04
C LEU A 67 -1.44 11.36 -14.12
N GLU A 68 -2.63 11.76 -13.69
CA GLU A 68 -2.98 13.17 -13.53
C GLU A 68 -2.59 13.66 -12.13
N GLY A 69 -2.07 14.87 -12.01
CA GLY A 69 -1.71 15.50 -10.72
C GLY A 69 -0.30 16.08 -10.75
N GLU A 70 -0.09 17.26 -10.16
CA GLU A 70 1.19 17.97 -10.22
C GLU A 70 2.24 17.31 -9.31
N ARG A 71 1.85 16.91 -8.11
CA ARG A 71 2.77 16.46 -7.07
C ARG A 71 3.11 14.98 -7.23
N SER A 72 2.10 14.14 -7.40
CA SER A 72 2.28 12.69 -7.52
C SER A 72 2.95 12.27 -8.83
N SER A 73 2.86 13.09 -9.89
CA SER A 73 3.53 12.83 -11.17
C SER A 73 4.85 13.59 -11.37
N ALA A 74 5.34 14.29 -10.33
CA ALA A 74 6.56 15.07 -10.42
C ALA A 74 7.76 14.21 -10.82
N ALA A 75 8.68 14.78 -11.61
CA ALA A 75 9.77 14.03 -12.22
C ALA A 75 10.74 13.42 -11.20
N ASP A 76 10.99 14.11 -10.09
CA ASP A 76 11.81 13.65 -8.98
C ASP A 76 11.15 12.51 -8.20
N VAL A 77 9.83 12.57 -8.00
CA VAL A 77 9.03 11.49 -7.43
C VAL A 77 9.10 10.24 -8.31
N GLN A 78 8.90 10.38 -9.62
CA GLN A 78 9.00 9.26 -10.56
C GLN A 78 10.40 8.66 -10.61
N ALA A 79 11.45 9.48 -10.56
CA ALA A 79 12.83 9.01 -10.53
C ALA A 79 13.12 8.18 -9.27
N ARG A 80 12.71 8.67 -8.09
CA ARG A 80 12.85 7.92 -6.83
C ARG A 80 12.06 6.63 -6.82
N LEU A 81 10.82 6.63 -7.32
CA LEU A 81 10.02 5.42 -7.44
C LEU A 81 10.66 4.39 -8.39
N LEU A 82 11.29 4.83 -9.49
CA LEU A 82 12.01 3.93 -10.39
C LEU A 82 13.21 3.27 -9.71
N ASP A 83 13.97 4.03 -8.91
CA ASP A 83 15.09 3.49 -8.13
C ASP A 83 14.61 2.49 -7.08
N ASP A 84 13.57 2.84 -6.30
CA ASP A 84 12.95 1.94 -5.32
C ASP A 84 12.41 0.65 -5.97
N ILE A 85 11.79 0.75 -7.15
CA ILE A 85 11.32 -0.40 -7.93
C ILE A 85 12.51 -1.26 -8.37
N ARG A 86 13.58 -0.67 -8.88
CA ARG A 86 14.77 -1.41 -9.33
C ARG A 86 15.42 -2.15 -8.16
N GLU A 87 15.58 -1.49 -7.02
CA GLU A 87 16.14 -2.09 -5.81
C GLU A 87 15.25 -3.23 -5.28
N SER A 88 13.93 -3.01 -5.23
CA SER A 88 12.96 -4.02 -4.79
C SER A 88 12.93 -5.27 -5.69
N HIS A 89 13.39 -5.15 -6.93
CA HIS A 89 13.56 -6.27 -7.87
C HIS A 89 15.02 -6.72 -8.01
N CYS A 90 15.88 -6.39 -7.04
CA CYS A 90 17.28 -6.81 -6.97
C CYS A 90 18.13 -6.39 -8.18
N GLY A 91 17.71 -5.37 -8.93
CA GLY A 91 18.33 -4.97 -10.20
C GLY A 91 18.15 -5.96 -11.36
N LEU A 92 17.32 -7.01 -11.18
CA LEU A 92 17.11 -8.06 -12.18
C LEU A 92 15.92 -7.78 -13.12
N LEU A 93 15.10 -6.77 -12.80
CA LEU A 93 13.99 -6.36 -13.65
C LEU A 93 14.54 -5.71 -14.93
N PRO A 94 14.14 -6.18 -16.13
CA PRO A 94 14.55 -5.53 -17.37
C PRO A 94 14.08 -4.07 -17.42
N ASP A 95 14.95 -3.15 -17.86
CA ASP A 95 14.62 -1.72 -17.94
C ASP A 95 13.36 -1.44 -18.78
N SER A 96 13.06 -2.29 -19.76
CA SER A 96 11.84 -2.19 -20.59
C SER A 96 10.53 -2.38 -19.79
N GLN A 97 10.59 -3.00 -18.61
CA GLN A 97 9.44 -3.21 -17.72
C GLN A 97 9.28 -2.10 -16.67
N LEU A 98 10.32 -1.30 -16.41
CA LEU A 98 10.28 -0.24 -15.39
C LEU A 98 9.15 0.77 -15.59
N PRO A 99 8.86 1.28 -16.81
CA PRO A 99 7.76 2.22 -16.99
C PRO A 99 6.38 1.62 -16.65
N ALA A 100 6.21 0.32 -16.89
CA ALA A 100 4.96 -0.36 -16.56
C ALA A 100 4.81 -0.57 -15.05
N MET A 101 5.90 -0.91 -14.35
CA MET A 101 5.91 -1.03 -12.89
C MET A 101 5.69 0.32 -12.21
N LEU A 102 6.30 1.39 -12.72
CA LEU A 102 6.06 2.76 -12.23
C LEU A 102 4.59 3.15 -12.39
N ALA A 103 3.98 2.86 -13.54
CA ALA A 103 2.55 3.13 -13.75
C ALA A 103 1.66 2.34 -12.77
N VAL A 104 1.97 1.07 -12.52
CA VAL A 104 1.25 0.25 -11.53
C VAL A 104 1.41 0.85 -10.13
N GLN A 105 2.63 1.18 -9.71
CA GLN A 105 2.91 1.74 -8.39
C GLN A 105 2.11 3.03 -8.15
N GLN A 106 2.22 3.99 -9.05
CA GLN A 106 1.49 5.26 -8.96
C GLN A 106 -0.03 5.09 -8.96
N GLN A 107 -0.57 4.15 -9.76
CA GLN A 107 -2.02 3.95 -9.81
C GLN A 107 -2.55 3.20 -8.57
N ARG A 108 -1.74 2.36 -7.94
CA ARG A 108 -2.07 1.80 -6.62
C ARG A 108 -2.17 2.91 -5.58
N ASP A 109 -1.20 3.83 -5.57
CA ASP A 109 -1.17 4.96 -4.66
C ASP A 109 -2.35 5.91 -4.90
N ARG A 110 -2.70 6.18 -6.17
CA ARG A 110 -3.92 6.92 -6.53
C ARG A 110 -5.19 6.22 -6.02
N ARG A 111 -5.35 4.92 -6.26
CA ARG A 111 -6.51 4.15 -5.78
C ARG A 111 -6.63 4.18 -4.25
N MET A 112 -5.51 4.03 -3.54
CA MET A 112 -5.50 4.12 -2.07
C MET A 112 -5.90 5.51 -1.58
N ALA A 113 -5.44 6.57 -2.23
CA ALA A 113 -5.83 7.94 -1.91
C ALA A 113 -7.33 8.18 -2.15
N GLU A 114 -7.87 7.72 -3.27
CA GLU A 114 -9.30 7.83 -3.60
C GLU A 114 -10.18 7.09 -2.59
N VAL A 115 -9.81 5.86 -2.22
CA VAL A 115 -10.56 5.07 -1.22
C VAL A 115 -10.48 5.72 0.16
N LEU A 116 -9.30 6.22 0.56
CA LEU A 116 -9.13 6.90 1.84
C LEU A 116 -9.93 8.21 1.89
N LEU A 117 -9.97 8.97 0.80
CA LEU A 117 -10.73 10.22 0.69
C LEU A 117 -12.25 9.97 0.76
N ALA A 118 -12.73 8.88 0.17
CA ALA A 118 -14.14 8.51 0.18
C ALA A 118 -14.59 7.83 1.49
N ALA A 119 -13.65 7.42 2.35
CA ALA A 119 -13.96 6.69 3.58
C ALA A 119 -14.60 7.61 4.65
N PRO A 120 -15.54 7.08 5.48
CA PRO A 120 -16.04 7.82 6.63
C PRO A 120 -14.92 8.19 7.60
N GLN A 121 -14.91 9.45 8.04
CA GLN A 121 -13.90 9.94 8.99
C GLN A 121 -14.29 9.65 10.45
N PRO A 122 -13.31 9.39 11.34
CA PRO A 122 -11.87 9.26 11.05
C PRO A 122 -11.55 7.95 10.29
N ALA A 123 -10.61 8.01 9.35
CA ALA A 123 -10.18 6.88 8.53
C ALA A 123 -8.67 6.64 8.67
N MET A 124 -8.25 5.37 8.54
CA MET A 124 -6.85 4.96 8.61
C MET A 124 -6.55 4.01 7.45
N LEU A 125 -5.48 4.29 6.70
CA LEU A 125 -4.91 3.39 5.70
C LEU A 125 -3.76 2.61 6.33
N LEU A 126 -3.82 1.28 6.27
CA LEU A 126 -2.67 0.42 6.53
C LEU A 126 -2.11 -0.08 5.19
N ALA A 127 -0.88 0.32 4.88
CA ALA A 127 -0.18 -0.07 3.66
C ALA A 127 1.33 -0.18 3.91
N GLY A 128 2.06 -0.73 2.93
CA GLY A 128 3.52 -0.78 2.98
C GLY A 128 4.16 0.61 3.02
N ALA A 129 5.36 0.73 3.61
CA ALA A 129 6.02 2.00 3.86
C ALA A 129 6.13 2.91 2.61
N PHE A 130 6.51 2.34 1.46
CA PHE A 130 6.61 3.10 0.20
C PHE A 130 5.31 3.78 -0.21
N HIS A 131 4.16 3.17 0.09
CA HIS A 131 2.84 3.71 -0.23
C HIS A 131 2.43 4.86 0.70
N VAL A 132 2.91 4.90 1.94
CA VAL A 132 2.48 5.91 2.93
C VAL A 132 3.44 7.08 3.07
N ARG A 133 4.64 7.00 2.49
CA ARG A 133 5.65 8.06 2.50
C ARG A 133 5.09 9.38 1.97
N LYS A 134 5.30 10.47 2.72
CA LYS A 134 4.87 11.82 2.36
C LYS A 134 5.56 12.37 1.12
N ASP A 135 6.78 11.91 0.84
CA ASP A 135 7.59 12.35 -0.29
C ASP A 135 7.38 11.54 -1.57
N LEU A 136 6.59 10.45 -1.54
CA LEU A 136 6.44 9.55 -2.70
C LEU A 136 5.02 9.01 -2.94
N GLY A 137 4.30 8.65 -1.89
CA GLY A 137 3.12 7.80 -1.98
C GLY A 137 1.80 8.56 -1.88
N VAL A 138 0.82 7.90 -1.27
CA VAL A 138 -0.57 8.34 -1.07
C VAL A 138 -0.71 9.80 -0.64
N PRO A 139 0.11 10.38 0.26
CA PRO A 139 -0.03 11.79 0.63
C PRO A 139 0.11 12.77 -0.54
N LEU A 140 0.95 12.48 -1.54
CA LEU A 140 1.07 13.32 -2.74
C LEU A 140 -0.20 13.23 -3.60
N HIS A 141 -0.78 12.04 -3.73
CA HIS A 141 -2.04 11.85 -4.44
C HIS A 141 -3.22 12.52 -3.71
N LEU A 142 -3.26 12.47 -2.38
CA LEU A 142 -4.26 13.20 -1.59
C LEU A 142 -4.14 14.71 -1.81
N ALA A 143 -2.92 15.25 -1.89
CA ALA A 143 -2.71 16.66 -2.18
C ALA A 143 -3.20 17.04 -3.58
N ASP A 144 -2.93 16.22 -4.60
CA ASP A 144 -3.46 16.44 -5.96
C ASP A 144 -4.98 16.34 -6.03
N LEU A 145 -5.61 15.57 -5.14
CA LEU A 145 -7.07 15.45 -5.01
C LEU A 145 -7.69 16.54 -4.10
N GLY A 146 -6.91 17.53 -3.66
CA GLY A 146 -7.38 18.65 -2.82
C GLY A 146 -7.50 18.34 -1.32
N ALA A 147 -7.00 17.20 -0.87
CA ALA A 147 -7.06 16.72 0.52
C ALA A 147 -5.69 16.78 1.21
N GLN A 148 -4.95 17.87 1.05
CA GLN A 148 -3.57 18.02 1.54
C GLN A 148 -3.43 18.15 3.07
N THR A 149 -4.47 18.60 3.77
CA THR A 149 -4.43 18.92 5.21
C THR A 149 -5.20 17.91 6.05
N GLY A 150 -4.81 17.74 7.31
CA GLY A 150 -5.52 16.86 8.25
C GLY A 150 -5.10 15.38 8.16
N ASN A 151 -4.08 15.07 7.37
CA ASN A 151 -3.47 13.74 7.30
C ASN A 151 -2.25 13.66 8.22
N SER A 152 -1.98 12.48 8.75
CA SER A 152 -0.73 12.18 9.47
C SER A 152 -0.21 10.82 9.03
N VAL A 153 1.10 10.73 8.85
CA VAL A 153 1.80 9.51 8.46
C VAL A 153 2.60 8.97 9.63
N LEU A 154 2.31 7.73 10.01
CA LEU A 154 3.11 6.91 10.90
C LEU A 154 3.80 5.81 10.10
N ILE A 155 5.13 5.78 10.13
CA ILE A 155 5.92 4.66 9.58
C ILE A 155 6.37 3.76 10.72
N LEU A 156 6.12 2.45 10.57
CA LEU A 156 6.75 1.41 11.38
C LEU A 156 8.04 0.98 10.67
N ALA A 157 9.19 1.18 11.30
CA ALA A 157 10.49 0.88 10.73
C ALA A 157 11.31 0.01 11.67
N GLU A 158 12.15 -0.86 11.13
CA GLU A 158 13.14 -1.57 11.94
C GLU A 158 14.34 -0.66 12.23
N VAL A 159 14.95 -0.81 13.41
CA VAL A 159 16.21 -0.13 13.73
C VAL A 159 17.25 -0.40 12.64
N GLY A 160 17.92 0.66 12.18
CA GLY A 160 18.88 0.61 11.08
C GLY A 160 18.29 0.96 9.70
N ARG A 161 16.96 1.10 9.59
CA ARG A 161 16.33 1.72 8.41
C ARG A 161 16.33 3.24 8.56
N GLU A 162 16.74 3.92 7.49
CA GLU A 162 16.71 5.38 7.44
C GLU A 162 15.29 5.86 7.12
N VAL A 163 14.76 6.73 7.97
CA VAL A 163 13.50 7.44 7.75
C VAL A 163 13.73 8.88 8.17
N ASP A 164 13.64 9.80 7.21
CA ASP A 164 13.82 11.22 7.48
C ASP A 164 12.46 11.96 7.61
N ALA A 165 12.52 13.22 8.06
CA ALA A 165 11.34 14.03 8.35
C ALA A 165 10.49 14.38 7.11
N SER A 166 11.02 14.21 5.90
CA SER A 166 10.24 14.36 4.67
C SER A 166 9.33 13.16 4.41
N MET A 167 9.60 12.01 5.03
CA MET A 167 8.89 10.75 4.77
C MET A 167 7.64 10.57 5.64
N ALA A 168 7.65 11.02 6.90
CA ALA A 168 6.57 10.76 7.86
C ALA A 168 6.45 11.85 8.94
N ASP A 169 5.31 11.90 9.63
CA ASP A 169 5.11 12.75 10.81
C ASP A 169 5.54 12.03 12.10
N TYR A 170 5.38 10.71 12.13
CA TYR A 170 5.79 9.85 13.22
C TYR A 170 6.53 8.63 12.70
N VAL A 171 7.50 8.16 13.47
CA VAL A 171 8.21 6.91 13.21
C VAL A 171 8.23 6.08 14.49
N TRP A 172 7.83 4.82 14.37
CA TRP A 172 7.98 3.84 15.45
C TRP A 172 9.04 2.82 15.03
N PHE A 173 10.17 2.86 15.72
CA PHE A 173 11.24 1.88 15.53
C PHE A 173 10.97 0.57 16.29
N THR A 174 11.00 -0.55 15.59
CA THR A 174 10.97 -1.91 16.13
C THR A 174 12.37 -2.53 16.11
N ALA A 175 12.56 -3.64 16.84
CA ALA A 175 13.80 -4.38 16.79
C ALA A 175 14.08 -4.87 15.36
N ALA A 176 15.34 -4.72 14.92
CA ALA A 176 15.79 -5.24 13.64
C ALA A 176 15.55 -6.75 13.55
N GLN A 177 15.02 -7.20 12.41
CA GLN A 177 14.98 -8.62 12.09
C GLN A 177 16.37 -9.09 11.61
N PRO A 178 16.68 -10.39 11.73
CA PRO A 178 17.89 -10.94 11.13
C PRO A 178 17.98 -10.57 9.65
N VAL A 179 19.14 -10.10 9.21
CA VAL A 179 19.37 -9.73 7.80
C VAL A 179 19.09 -10.94 6.92
N GLN A 180 18.14 -10.80 6.01
CA GLN A 180 17.83 -11.78 4.99
C GLN A 180 18.18 -11.21 3.62
N ASP A 181 19.09 -11.88 2.90
CA ASP A 181 19.32 -11.57 1.48
C ASP A 181 18.20 -12.21 0.64
N HIS A 182 17.10 -11.47 0.46
CA HIS A 182 16.00 -11.88 -0.41
C HIS A 182 16.41 -12.00 -1.88
N CYS A 183 17.49 -11.32 -2.29
CA CYS A 183 18.03 -11.36 -3.64
C CYS A 183 18.92 -12.59 -3.90
N ALA A 184 19.53 -13.18 -2.87
CA ALA A 184 20.42 -14.33 -3.01
C ALA A 184 19.76 -15.52 -3.74
N LYS A 185 18.45 -15.73 -3.56
CA LYS A 185 17.68 -16.80 -4.22
C LYS A 185 17.34 -16.50 -5.69
N LEU A 186 17.50 -15.24 -6.11
CA LEU A 186 17.13 -14.75 -7.44
C LEU A 186 18.35 -14.52 -8.34
N ARG A 187 19.53 -14.35 -7.73
CA ARG A 187 20.80 -14.27 -8.44
C ARG A 187 21.14 -15.67 -8.99
N PRO A 188 21.57 -15.78 -10.27
CA PRO A 188 21.97 -17.05 -10.87
C PRO A 188 23.23 -17.65 -10.24
#